data_AF-A0A2W6CA70-F1
#
_entry.id   AF-A0A2W6CA70-F1
#
_cell.length_a   1.000
_cell.length_b   1.000
_cell.length_c   1.000
_cell.angle_alpha   90.00
_cell.angle_beta   90.00
_cell.angle_gamma   90.00
#
_symmetry.space_group_name_H-M   'P 1'
#
loop_
_entity.id
_entity.type
_entity.pdbx_description
1 polymer ?
#
loop_
_entity_poly.entity_id
_entity_poly.type
_entity_poly.pdbx_seq_one_letter_code
_entity_poly.pdbx_strand_id
1 'polypeptide(L)'
;HRDIKPANVMITESGAVKVMDFGIARALADNAATVTQTASVIGTAQYLSPEQARGEAVDARSDVYSTGCLLYELVTGAPPFQGDSPVAVAYQHVRENAMPPSGRNPEVPPAVDSIVMKALAKNQLNRYQSAGEMRTDLQRALANQPVSAESIMSDTERTQFIARTPPPPVAIVHRDNDYRHESDERRTGLIWAAVVLALVLVIGAATYAILFLGKSDNKTKTVSVPSVVGQLPAAAADALTKAKFKPQKGDDSIGPCDNGATVAQGKVCTLEPKAGTQAKEGSVVTYRLFSPEKVQVPYEINKTFGDASNDLNSKRLKAKQQDVDSAKPAGTVTDQLPLPYTFVAPNSIVILKVSTGKVRLQNVKGKKAADAKALLNSANWTNVDTSKTVDTPDRTKDGTVADESPTPGFAYAQSTPITLTIYKFKAQVPTCTTPPPSSPSTPITPSTPITPSTPTGSATTSSGLPPCTSSS
;
A
#
# COMPACT_ATOMS: atom_id res chain seq x y z
N HIS A 1 -4.53 -1.46 13.64
CA HIS A 1 -5.22 -0.73 12.56
C HIS A 1 -4.61 -1.04 11.19
N ARG A 2 -3.28 -1.00 11.06
CA ARG A 2 -2.47 -1.20 9.83
C ARG A 2 -2.62 -0.11 8.74
N ASP A 3 -3.35 0.95 9.06
CA ASP A 3 -3.63 2.11 8.19
C ASP A 3 -4.03 3.33 9.04
N ILE A 4 -3.12 3.89 9.85
CA ILE A 4 -3.33 5.16 10.57
C ILE A 4 -2.75 6.29 9.72
N LYS A 5 -3.59 7.27 9.38
CA LYS A 5 -3.27 8.46 8.56
C LYS A 5 -4.38 9.52 8.75
N PRO A 6 -4.16 10.80 8.44
CA PRO A 6 -5.15 11.86 8.62
C PRO A 6 -6.52 11.56 8.00
N ALA A 7 -6.56 10.99 6.78
CA ALA A 7 -7.81 10.62 6.11
C ALA A 7 -8.66 9.57 6.85
N ASN A 8 -8.07 8.81 7.78
CA ASN A 8 -8.75 7.81 8.61
C ASN A 8 -9.04 8.33 10.04
N VAL A 9 -8.80 9.61 10.31
CA VAL A 9 -9.02 10.23 11.64
C VAL A 9 -10.03 11.37 11.50
N MET A 10 -11.26 11.11 11.93
CA MET A 10 -12.34 12.10 11.97
C MET A 10 -12.38 12.85 13.29
N ILE A 11 -12.82 14.10 13.25
CA ILE A 11 -13.16 14.92 14.42
C ILE A 11 -14.64 15.25 14.30
N THR A 12 -15.45 14.96 15.33
CA THR A 12 -16.87 15.33 15.35
C THR A 12 -17.05 16.82 15.66
N GLU A 13 -18.24 17.36 15.40
CA GLU A 13 -18.64 18.73 15.80
C GLU A 13 -18.45 18.98 17.32
N SER A 14 -18.58 17.92 18.13
CA SER A 14 -18.30 17.92 19.57
C SER A 14 -16.82 17.79 19.96
N GLY A 15 -15.89 17.87 19.00
CA GLY A 15 -14.45 17.75 19.22
C GLY A 15 -13.94 16.32 19.51
N ALA A 16 -14.79 15.30 19.40
CA ALA A 16 -14.40 13.92 19.70
C ALA A 16 -13.67 13.27 18.51
N VAL A 17 -12.45 12.79 18.75
CA VAL A 17 -11.65 12.08 17.74
C VAL A 17 -12.18 10.65 17.54
N LYS A 18 -12.31 10.22 16.28
CA LYS A 18 -12.72 8.88 15.85
C LYS A 18 -11.74 8.35 14.81
N VAL A 19 -11.26 7.12 15.00
CA VAL A 19 -10.50 6.40 13.97
C VAL A 19 -11.47 5.55 13.14
N MET A 20 -11.36 5.63 11.81
CA MET A 20 -12.19 4.91 10.84
C MET A 20 -11.34 4.01 9.94
N ASP A 21 -11.99 3.17 9.12
CA ASP A 21 -11.35 2.36 8.08
C ASP A 21 -10.23 1.43 8.60
N PHE A 22 -10.58 0.60 9.58
CA PHE A 22 -9.78 -0.53 10.03
C PHE A 22 -9.30 -1.35 8.84
N GLY A 23 -7.98 -1.54 8.70
CA GLY A 23 -7.31 -2.08 7.52
C GLY A 23 -7.49 -3.58 7.26
N ILE A 24 -8.71 -4.10 7.43
CA ILE A 24 -9.10 -5.51 7.29
C ILE A 24 -8.67 -6.08 5.94
N ALA A 25 -8.77 -5.30 4.86
CA ALA A 25 -8.37 -5.72 3.52
C ALA A 25 -6.85 -5.97 3.37
N ARG A 26 -5.99 -5.32 4.17
CA ARG A 26 -4.53 -5.59 4.16
C ARG A 26 -4.18 -6.90 4.85
N ALA A 27 -4.87 -7.24 5.94
CA ALA A 27 -4.57 -8.41 6.75
C ALA A 27 -4.68 -9.77 6.00
N LEU A 28 -5.38 -9.81 4.86
CA LEU A 28 -5.46 -10.98 3.98
C LEU A 28 -4.37 -11.02 2.89
N ALA A 29 -3.71 -9.89 2.60
CA ALA A 29 -2.63 -9.78 1.61
C ALA A 29 -1.24 -9.99 2.24
N ASP A 30 -1.07 -9.63 3.51
CA ASP A 30 0.20 -9.65 4.26
C ASP A 30 0.89 -11.04 4.29
N ASN A 31 0.18 -12.14 4.04
CA ASN A 31 0.74 -13.50 4.01
C ASN A 31 1.34 -13.93 2.65
N ALA A 32 1.21 -13.14 1.58
CA ALA A 32 1.64 -13.57 0.23
C ALA A 32 2.12 -12.46 -0.72
N ALA A 33 1.89 -11.18 -0.40
CA ALA A 33 2.17 -10.08 -1.33
C ALA A 33 3.40 -9.26 -0.94
N THR A 34 4.45 -9.32 -1.76
CA THR A 34 5.53 -8.31 -1.77
C THR A 34 4.98 -6.93 -2.17
N VAL A 35 5.71 -5.87 -1.81
CA VAL A 35 5.26 -4.46 -1.89
C VAL A 35 5.21 -3.91 -3.33
N THR A 36 4.34 -4.48 -4.18
CA THR A 36 4.27 -4.19 -5.63
C THR A 36 2.86 -3.90 -6.17
N GLN A 37 1.82 -3.86 -5.33
CA GLN A 37 0.47 -3.44 -5.73
C GLN A 37 0.28 -1.92 -5.57
N THR A 38 0.52 -1.16 -6.65
CA THR A 38 0.45 0.31 -6.65
C THR A 38 -0.75 0.82 -7.46
N ALA A 39 -1.91 1.03 -6.82
CA ALA A 39 -3.09 1.64 -7.46
C ALA A 39 -4.13 2.34 -6.54
N SER A 40 -3.90 2.44 -5.21
CA SER A 40 -4.83 3.14 -4.29
C SER A 40 -4.13 4.00 -3.22
N VAL A 41 -2.81 4.18 -3.34
CA VAL A 41 -1.94 4.74 -2.30
C VAL A 41 -1.03 5.80 -2.89
N ILE A 42 -1.56 7.01 -3.02
CA ILE A 42 -0.76 8.22 -3.28
C ILE A 42 -0.45 8.97 -1.97
N GLY A 43 -1.28 8.83 -0.92
CA GLY A 43 -1.03 9.42 0.41
C GLY A 43 -0.52 8.46 1.51
N THR A 44 -0.90 7.17 1.50
CA THR A 44 -0.63 6.27 2.66
C THR A 44 0.85 5.94 2.89
N ALA A 45 1.74 6.18 1.93
CA ALA A 45 3.17 5.85 2.07
C ALA A 45 3.87 6.66 3.19
N GLN A 46 3.41 7.88 3.46
CA GLN A 46 3.97 8.82 4.46
C GLN A 46 3.75 8.41 5.93
N TYR A 47 2.91 7.39 6.17
CA TYR A 47 2.57 6.87 7.50
C TYR A 47 2.89 5.37 7.60
N LEU A 48 3.59 4.81 6.61
CA LEU A 48 3.86 3.38 6.50
C LEU A 48 4.98 2.98 7.49
N SER A 49 4.78 1.93 8.28
CA SER A 49 5.81 1.51 9.23
C SER A 49 6.98 0.75 8.55
N PRO A 50 8.18 0.71 9.16
CA PRO A 50 9.36 0.10 8.56
C PRO A 50 9.19 -1.40 8.26
N GLU A 51 8.44 -2.13 9.09
CA GLU A 51 8.05 -3.52 8.83
C GLU A 51 7.03 -3.66 7.69
N GLN A 52 6.00 -2.80 7.62
CA GLN A 52 5.05 -2.80 6.50
C GLN A 52 5.73 -2.48 5.16
N ALA A 53 6.71 -1.57 5.16
CA ALA A 53 7.52 -1.23 4.00
C ALA A 53 8.46 -2.37 3.55
N ARG A 54 8.73 -3.36 4.41
CA ARG A 54 9.55 -4.56 4.10
C ARG A 54 8.72 -5.82 3.84
N GLY A 55 7.41 -5.82 4.12
CA GLY A 55 6.58 -7.03 4.10
C GLY A 55 6.86 -7.97 5.30
N GLU A 56 7.30 -7.40 6.42
CA GLU A 56 7.52 -8.15 7.68
C GLU A 56 6.25 -8.21 8.53
N ALA A 57 6.24 -9.04 9.58
CA ALA A 57 5.10 -9.19 10.48
C ALA A 57 4.69 -7.86 11.14
N VAL A 58 3.38 -7.56 11.10
CA VAL A 58 2.79 -6.27 11.47
C VAL A 58 1.91 -6.41 12.73
N ASP A 59 2.27 -5.73 13.82
CA ASP A 59 1.51 -5.72 15.08
C ASP A 59 1.11 -4.29 15.52
N ALA A 60 0.63 -4.13 16.76
CA ALA A 60 0.17 -2.83 17.28
C ALA A 60 1.26 -1.74 17.32
N ARG A 61 2.55 -2.14 17.33
CA ARG A 61 3.71 -1.22 17.31
C ARG A 61 3.93 -0.60 15.94
N SER A 62 3.30 -1.15 14.90
CA SER A 62 3.16 -0.51 13.58
C SER A 62 2.19 0.67 13.64
N ASP A 63 1.06 0.51 14.34
CA ASP A 63 0.10 1.63 14.55
C ASP A 63 0.71 2.75 15.39
N VAL A 64 1.52 2.41 16.40
CA VAL A 64 2.32 3.38 17.19
C VAL A 64 3.24 4.21 16.28
N TYR A 65 3.94 3.56 15.34
CA TYR A 65 4.82 4.25 14.41
C TYR A 65 4.05 5.21 13.49
N SER A 66 2.95 4.74 12.88
CA SER A 66 2.08 5.58 12.05
C SER A 66 1.45 6.75 12.83
N THR A 67 1.12 6.53 14.10
CA THR A 67 0.66 7.59 15.02
C THR A 67 1.77 8.60 15.31
N GLY A 68 3.03 8.15 15.42
CA GLY A 68 4.20 9.02 15.49
C GLY A 68 4.39 9.89 14.23
N CYS A 69 4.16 9.34 13.04
CA CYS A 69 4.18 10.12 11.79
C CYS A 69 3.09 11.21 11.76
N LEU A 70 1.88 10.86 12.20
CA LEU A 70 0.74 11.78 12.25
C LEU A 70 0.97 12.88 13.32
N LEU A 71 1.50 12.54 14.50
CA LEU A 71 1.86 13.51 15.52
C LEU A 71 2.98 14.46 15.05
N TYR A 72 4.00 13.94 14.34
CA TYR A 72 5.05 14.75 13.72
C TYR A 72 4.46 15.79 12.75
N GLU A 73 3.54 15.36 11.89
CA GLU A 73 2.86 16.25 10.94
C GLU A 73 2.03 17.32 11.66
N LEU A 74 1.25 16.96 12.69
CA LEU A 74 0.44 17.91 13.44
C LEU A 74 1.26 19.03 14.11
N VAL A 75 2.49 18.76 14.55
CA VAL A 75 3.33 19.76 15.25
C VAL A 75 4.35 20.47 14.35
N THR A 76 4.54 20.02 13.10
CA THR A 76 5.50 20.61 12.15
C THR A 76 4.88 21.03 10.80
N GLY A 77 3.59 20.78 10.59
CA GLY A 77 2.84 21.11 9.37
C GLY A 77 3.05 20.17 8.18
N ALA A 78 3.93 19.16 8.27
CA ALA A 78 4.18 18.21 7.18
C ALA A 78 4.85 16.90 7.68
N PRO A 79 4.66 15.74 7.01
CA PRO A 79 5.12 14.44 7.51
C PRO A 79 6.66 14.34 7.58
N PRO A 80 7.20 13.39 8.39
CA PRO A 80 8.64 13.28 8.67
C PRO A 80 9.49 12.82 7.48
N PHE A 81 8.87 12.19 6.48
CA PHE A 81 9.53 11.66 5.28
C PHE A 81 8.74 12.06 4.04
N GLN A 82 9.46 12.54 3.02
CA GLN A 82 8.92 13.15 1.79
C GLN A 82 9.88 12.88 0.63
N GLY A 83 9.33 12.58 -0.55
CA GLY A 83 10.09 12.33 -1.76
C GLY A 83 9.18 12.02 -2.95
N ASP A 84 9.75 12.09 -4.16
CA ASP A 84 9.00 12.18 -5.44
C ASP A 84 8.25 10.90 -5.85
N SER A 85 8.29 9.85 -5.03
CA SER A 85 7.49 8.65 -5.23
C SER A 85 7.16 7.93 -3.91
N PRO A 86 6.03 7.18 -3.84
CA PRO A 86 5.72 6.33 -2.68
C PRO A 86 6.82 5.34 -2.31
N VAL A 87 7.62 4.88 -3.30
CA VAL A 87 8.74 3.95 -3.10
C VAL A 87 9.93 4.66 -2.44
N ALA A 88 10.21 5.92 -2.80
CA ALA A 88 11.22 6.72 -2.12
C ALA A 88 10.83 6.97 -0.65
N VAL A 89 9.59 7.39 -0.38
CA VAL A 89 9.10 7.59 0.99
C VAL A 89 9.15 6.30 1.81
N ALA A 90 8.77 5.15 1.23
CA ALA A 90 8.91 3.85 1.89
C ALA A 90 10.39 3.48 2.19
N TYR A 91 11.34 3.82 1.30
CA TYR A 91 12.77 3.64 1.55
C TYR A 91 13.24 4.50 2.74
N GLN A 92 12.82 5.77 2.81
CA GLN A 92 13.11 6.66 3.93
C GLN A 92 12.58 6.11 5.26
N HIS A 93 11.34 5.60 5.28
CA HIS A 93 10.78 4.90 6.45
C HIS A 93 11.62 3.69 6.87
N VAL A 94 12.26 2.95 5.96
CA VAL A 94 13.13 1.81 6.29
C VAL A 94 14.56 2.22 6.68
N ARG A 95 15.14 3.27 6.09
CA ARG A 95 16.59 3.54 6.14
C ARG A 95 17.02 4.87 6.75
N GLU A 96 16.23 5.94 6.61
CA GLU A 96 16.64 7.29 7.00
C GLU A 96 16.09 7.65 8.38
N ASN A 97 16.89 8.29 9.23
CA ASN A 97 16.39 8.79 10.51
C ASN A 97 15.57 10.07 10.30
N ALA A 98 14.45 10.21 11.02
CA ALA A 98 13.68 11.44 10.98
C ALA A 98 14.52 12.58 11.60
N MET A 99 14.40 13.78 11.04
CA MET A 99 14.80 14.98 11.77
C MET A 99 13.86 15.14 12.98
N PRO A 100 14.32 15.58 14.16
CA PRO A 100 13.42 15.86 15.29
C PRO A 100 12.44 17.00 14.96
N PRO A 101 11.19 16.96 15.48
CA PRO A 101 10.18 18.00 15.21
C PRO A 101 10.66 19.44 15.47
N SER A 102 11.40 19.67 16.56
CA SER A 102 12.00 20.98 16.91
C SER A 102 12.91 21.54 15.80
N GLY A 103 13.55 20.67 15.01
CA GLY A 103 14.37 21.04 13.86
C GLY A 103 13.58 21.57 12.66
N ARG A 104 12.24 21.41 12.65
CA ARG A 104 11.33 22.01 11.66
C ARG A 104 10.47 23.12 12.25
N ASN A 105 10.04 22.96 13.50
CA ASN A 105 9.28 23.97 14.25
C ASN A 105 9.91 24.18 15.65
N PRO A 106 10.71 25.25 15.86
CA PRO A 106 11.37 25.52 17.13
C PRO A 106 10.43 25.75 18.34
N GLU A 107 9.13 25.90 18.14
CA GLU A 107 8.14 26.00 19.23
C GLU A 107 7.80 24.63 19.86
N VAL A 108 8.23 23.51 19.27
CA VAL A 108 7.92 22.16 19.77
C VAL A 108 8.77 21.81 21.01
N PRO A 109 8.16 21.47 22.17
CA PRO A 109 8.91 21.17 23.38
C PRO A 109 9.76 19.88 23.30
N PRO A 110 10.92 19.80 24.00
CA PRO A 110 11.79 18.62 24.01
C PRO A 110 11.11 17.29 24.41
N ALA A 111 10.09 17.34 25.26
CA ALA A 111 9.29 16.17 25.62
C ALA A 111 8.49 15.61 24.42
N VAL A 112 7.99 16.49 23.54
CA VAL A 112 7.26 16.09 22.32
C VAL A 112 8.23 15.51 21.29
N ASP A 113 9.40 16.14 21.11
CA ASP A 113 10.51 15.58 20.32
C ASP A 113 10.86 14.16 20.77
N SER A 114 11.05 13.97 22.07
CA SER A 114 11.39 12.67 22.66
C SER A 114 10.30 11.62 22.39
N ILE A 115 9.02 11.96 22.61
CA ILE A 115 7.88 11.07 22.33
C ILE A 115 7.84 10.68 20.85
N VAL A 116 7.96 11.65 19.95
CA VAL A 116 7.88 11.41 18.50
C VAL A 116 9.06 10.58 18.02
N MET A 117 10.28 10.86 18.48
CA MET A 117 11.47 10.09 18.11
C MET A 117 11.45 8.66 18.66
N LYS A 118 10.92 8.43 19.88
CA LYS A 118 10.66 7.07 20.40
C LYS A 118 9.60 6.33 19.58
N ALA A 119 8.52 6.99 19.15
CA ALA A 119 7.51 6.37 18.29
C ALA A 119 8.05 6.05 16.88
N LEU A 120 8.91 6.91 16.32
CA LEU A 120 9.54 6.75 15.00
C LEU A 120 10.81 5.88 15.00
N ALA A 121 11.15 5.23 16.12
CA ALA A 121 12.29 4.32 16.20
C ALA A 121 12.14 3.14 15.21
N LYS A 122 13.18 2.84 14.42
CA LYS A 122 13.09 1.87 13.33
C LYS A 122 12.84 0.43 13.82
N ASN A 123 13.56 0.00 14.86
CA ASN A 123 13.32 -1.27 15.53
C ASN A 123 12.06 -1.21 16.41
N GLN A 124 11.14 -2.16 16.26
CA GLN A 124 9.89 -2.26 17.04
C GLN A 124 10.14 -2.39 18.56
N LEU A 125 11.27 -2.99 18.97
CA LEU A 125 11.65 -3.13 20.38
C LEU A 125 12.03 -1.80 21.03
N ASN A 126 12.40 -0.79 20.24
CA ASN A 126 12.81 0.53 20.72
C ASN A 126 11.64 1.54 20.76
N ARG A 127 10.45 1.14 20.28
CA ARG A 127 9.22 1.96 20.31
C ARG A 127 8.48 1.80 21.63
N TYR A 128 7.44 2.61 21.84
CA TYR A 128 6.35 2.26 22.75
C TYR A 128 5.76 0.90 22.37
N GLN A 129 5.61 -0.01 23.32
CA GLN A 129 5.06 -1.35 23.08
C GLN A 129 3.53 -1.35 23.00
N SER A 130 2.87 -0.25 23.38
CA SER A 130 1.45 -0.02 23.13
C SER A 130 1.10 1.46 22.96
N ALA A 131 -0.03 1.75 22.32
CA ALA A 131 -0.59 3.10 22.26
C ALA A 131 -0.97 3.66 23.65
N GLY A 132 -1.22 2.80 24.65
CA GLY A 132 -1.47 3.22 26.04
C GLY A 132 -0.22 3.77 26.74
N GLU A 133 0.95 3.18 26.45
CA GLU A 133 2.24 3.68 26.91
C GLU A 133 2.54 5.06 26.28
N MET A 134 2.35 5.19 24.96
CA MET A 134 2.51 6.47 24.25
C MET A 134 1.55 7.55 24.76
N ARG A 135 0.27 7.20 25.01
CA ARG A 135 -0.70 8.11 25.62
C ARG A 135 -0.26 8.58 27.00
N THR A 136 0.37 7.71 27.80
CA THR A 136 0.82 8.04 29.15
C THR A 136 1.93 9.08 29.14
N ASP A 137 2.89 8.98 28.22
CA ASP A 137 3.91 10.02 28.04
C ASP A 137 3.35 11.31 27.44
N LEU A 138 2.39 11.24 26.51
CA LEU A 138 1.69 12.45 26.03
C LEU A 138 0.94 13.16 27.16
N GLN A 139 0.31 12.42 28.08
CA GLN A 139 -0.36 12.99 29.25
C GLN A 139 0.64 13.60 30.25
N ARG A 140 1.85 13.04 30.39
CA ARG A 140 2.95 13.64 31.17
C ARG A 140 3.44 14.94 30.53
N ALA A 141 3.70 14.96 29.23
CA ALA A 141 4.13 16.16 28.50
C ALA A 141 3.12 17.32 28.65
N LEU A 142 1.83 17.03 28.49
CA LEU A 142 0.74 18.01 28.70
C LEU A 142 0.65 18.50 30.16
N ALA A 143 1.13 17.73 31.11
CA ALA A 143 1.22 18.09 32.53
C ALA A 143 2.58 18.71 32.93
N ASN A 144 3.48 18.97 31.96
CA ASN A 144 4.87 19.39 32.17
C ASN A 144 5.67 18.46 33.11
N GLN A 145 5.38 17.16 33.06
CA GLN A 145 6.10 16.11 33.79
C GLN A 145 7.13 15.43 32.87
N PRO A 146 8.29 14.97 33.39
CA PRO A 146 9.27 14.22 32.61
C PRO A 146 8.66 12.98 31.96
N VAL A 147 9.00 12.73 30.70
CA VAL A 147 8.43 11.63 29.90
C VAL A 147 9.37 10.43 29.86
N SER A 148 8.83 9.22 29.78
CA SER A 148 9.66 8.00 29.71
C SER A 148 10.47 7.88 28.42
N ALA A 149 10.22 8.73 27.41
CA ALA A 149 11.08 8.86 26.24
C ALA A 149 12.39 9.61 26.51
N GLU A 150 12.41 10.57 27.45
CA GLU A 150 13.60 11.37 27.77
C GLU A 150 14.69 10.50 28.45
N SER A 151 14.32 9.39 29.11
CA SER A 151 15.27 8.50 29.80
C SER A 151 16.18 7.68 28.88
N ILE A 152 16.12 7.90 27.55
CA ILE A 152 17.04 7.33 26.54
C ILE A 152 17.93 8.45 25.94
N MET A 153 17.67 9.72 26.26
CA MET A 153 18.39 10.90 25.75
C MET A 153 18.85 11.83 26.89
N SER A 154 19.61 11.29 27.85
CA SER A 154 20.35 12.14 28.78
C SER A 154 21.59 12.74 28.09
N ASP A 155 21.61 14.06 27.87
CA ASP A 155 22.75 14.79 27.29
C ASP A 155 24.08 14.64 28.07
N THR A 156 24.01 14.10 29.29
CA THR A 156 25.12 13.66 30.12
C THR A 156 26.16 12.82 29.35
N GLU A 157 25.71 11.90 28.49
CA GLU A 157 26.63 11.06 27.69
C GLU A 157 27.12 11.77 26.41
N ARG A 158 26.39 12.78 25.93
CA ARG A 158 26.73 13.53 24.72
C ARG A 158 27.82 14.60 24.95
N THR A 159 28.09 14.93 26.21
CA THR A 159 28.96 16.06 26.59
C THR A 159 30.36 15.64 27.07
N GLN A 160 30.60 14.36 27.38
CA GLN A 160 31.92 13.91 27.91
C GLN A 160 33.05 13.84 26.86
N PHE A 161 32.78 14.10 25.58
CA PHE A 161 33.80 14.16 24.52
C PHE A 161 34.15 15.58 24.00
N ILE A 162 33.72 16.66 24.68
CA ILE A 162 34.42 17.96 24.64
C ILE A 162 34.55 18.51 26.07
N ALA A 163 35.72 18.30 26.69
CA ALA A 163 36.07 18.84 27.99
C ALA A 163 37.36 19.68 27.94
N ARG A 164 37.18 20.94 27.50
CA ARG A 164 37.91 22.15 27.95
C ARG A 164 39.42 22.05 28.25
N THR A 165 40.22 22.50 27.29
CA THR A 165 41.49 23.22 27.59
C THR A 165 41.28 24.71 27.25
N PRO A 166 41.46 25.65 28.20
CA PRO A 166 41.23 27.07 27.93
C PRO A 166 42.44 27.74 27.23
N PRO A 167 42.22 28.63 26.25
CA PRO A 167 43.28 29.49 25.74
C PRO A 167 43.55 30.70 26.67
N PRO A 168 44.80 31.19 26.77
CA PRO A 168 45.11 32.44 27.47
C PRO A 168 44.64 33.69 26.68
N PRO A 169 44.48 34.85 27.33
CA PRO A 169 43.91 36.05 26.72
C PRO A 169 44.83 36.75 25.72
N VAL A 170 44.21 37.51 24.80
CA VAL A 170 44.88 38.29 23.75
C VAL A 170 45.41 39.61 24.29
N ALA A 171 46.65 39.97 23.94
CA ALA A 171 47.14 41.34 23.99
C ALA A 171 47.01 41.99 22.61
N ILE A 172 46.22 43.06 22.49
CA ILE A 172 46.00 43.78 21.23
C ILE A 172 47.05 44.88 21.09
N VAL A 173 47.75 44.91 19.96
CA VAL A 173 48.55 46.06 19.51
C VAL A 173 48.10 46.42 18.10
N HIS A 174 47.49 47.60 17.94
CA HIS A 174 47.23 48.16 16.61
C HIS A 174 48.55 48.49 15.90
N ARG A 175 48.57 48.30 14.59
CA ARG A 175 49.54 48.95 13.71
C ARG A 175 48.91 49.22 12.37
N ASP A 176 48.58 50.48 12.13
CA ASP A 176 47.96 50.93 10.89
C ASP A 176 48.92 50.80 9.69
N ASN A 177 48.32 50.62 8.51
CA ASN A 177 48.99 50.87 7.23
C ASN A 177 49.04 52.38 6.98
N ASP A 178 50.20 52.88 6.58
CA ASP A 178 50.27 54.02 5.66
C ASP A 178 51.40 53.79 4.63
N TYR A 179 51.28 54.41 3.46
CA TYR A 179 51.99 54.06 2.25
C TYR A 179 52.50 55.33 1.55
N ARG A 180 53.78 55.69 1.74
CA ARG A 180 54.41 56.75 0.94
C ARG A 180 55.95 56.69 0.86
N HIS A 181 56.45 57.31 -0.21
CA HIS A 181 57.86 57.63 -0.49
C HIS A 181 58.45 58.54 0.62
N GLU A 182 59.77 58.65 0.83
CA GLU A 182 60.76 59.18 -0.12
C GLU A 182 62.24 58.82 0.24
N SER A 183 63.21 59.27 -0.56
CA SER A 183 64.68 59.21 -0.30
C SER A 183 65.21 60.56 0.27
N ASP A 184 66.48 60.91 0.45
CA ASP A 184 67.86 60.45 0.08
C ASP A 184 68.86 61.04 1.14
N GLU A 185 70.17 60.79 1.24
CA GLU A 185 71.17 60.09 0.41
C GLU A 185 72.00 59.09 1.31
N ARG A 186 73.29 59.16 1.67
CA ARG A 186 74.42 60.06 1.33
C ARG A 186 75.80 59.36 1.36
N ARG A 187 76.50 59.29 0.21
CA ARG A 187 77.94 58.92 -0.02
C ARG A 187 78.35 57.46 0.32
N THR A 188 79.36 56.83 -0.32
CA THR A 188 80.22 57.17 -1.48
C THR A 188 80.32 55.98 -2.46
N GLY A 189 80.53 56.24 -3.75
CA GLY A 189 80.50 55.20 -4.79
C GLY A 189 81.80 54.44 -5.04
N LEU A 190 81.68 53.12 -5.27
CA LEU A 190 82.65 52.25 -5.99
C LEU A 190 82.06 50.87 -6.37
N ILE A 191 80.90 50.49 -5.81
CA ILE A 191 80.33 49.13 -5.88
C ILE A 191 79.59 48.80 -7.21
N TRP A 192 79.14 49.82 -7.95
CA TRP A 192 78.16 49.67 -9.04
C TRP A 192 78.56 48.75 -10.21
N ALA A 193 79.86 48.59 -10.49
CA ALA A 193 80.31 47.74 -11.60
C ALA A 193 80.03 46.23 -11.37
N ALA A 194 80.12 45.76 -10.13
CA ALA A 194 79.88 44.35 -9.80
C ALA A 194 78.39 43.98 -9.84
N VAL A 195 77.52 44.91 -9.42
CA VAL A 195 76.07 44.68 -9.32
C VAL A 195 75.44 44.48 -10.70
N VAL A 196 75.82 45.28 -11.71
CA VAL A 196 75.29 45.15 -13.07
C VAL A 196 75.64 43.80 -13.69
N LEU A 197 76.88 43.32 -13.52
CA LEU A 197 77.31 42.04 -14.06
C LEU A 197 76.57 40.87 -13.39
N ALA A 198 76.38 40.92 -12.07
CA ALA A 198 75.57 39.95 -11.34
C ALA A 198 74.09 39.98 -11.78
N LEU A 199 73.50 41.16 -11.98
CA LEU A 199 72.11 41.30 -12.41
C LEU A 199 71.89 40.70 -13.81
N VAL A 200 72.80 40.97 -14.76
CA VAL A 200 72.74 40.41 -16.12
C VAL A 200 72.92 38.89 -16.11
N LEU A 201 73.79 38.34 -15.27
CA LEU A 201 73.93 36.88 -15.12
C LEU A 201 72.69 36.23 -14.48
N VAL A 202 72.07 36.86 -13.48
CA VAL A 202 70.83 36.37 -12.85
C VAL A 202 69.64 36.46 -13.82
N ILE A 203 69.49 37.56 -14.56
CA ILE A 203 68.44 37.72 -15.58
C ILE A 203 68.68 36.78 -16.76
N GLY A 204 69.94 36.57 -17.17
CA GLY A 204 70.33 35.60 -18.18
C GLY A 204 70.02 34.16 -17.76
N ALA A 205 70.34 33.79 -16.52
CA ALA A 205 70.00 32.47 -15.96
C ALA A 205 68.48 32.28 -15.83
N ALA A 206 67.74 33.31 -15.39
CA ALA A 206 66.29 33.26 -15.28
C ALA A 206 65.59 33.16 -16.63
N THR A 207 66.01 33.95 -17.63
CA THR A 207 65.46 33.88 -18.99
C THR A 207 65.84 32.59 -19.71
N TYR A 208 67.06 32.07 -19.52
CA TYR A 208 67.44 30.74 -20.01
C TYR A 208 66.63 29.63 -19.32
N ALA A 209 66.39 29.71 -18.01
CA ALA A 209 65.53 28.76 -17.31
C ALA A 209 64.08 28.81 -17.82
N ILE A 210 63.51 30.00 -18.00
CA ILE A 210 62.14 30.18 -18.52
C ILE A 210 62.01 29.69 -19.97
N LEU A 211 63.02 29.91 -20.83
CA LEU A 211 62.98 29.53 -22.25
C LEU A 211 63.42 28.08 -22.51
N PHE A 212 64.23 27.47 -21.65
CA PHE A 212 64.82 26.13 -21.88
C PHE A 212 64.34 25.05 -20.91
N LEU A 213 64.02 25.39 -19.65
CA LEU A 213 63.24 24.52 -18.75
C LEU A 213 61.72 24.77 -18.85
N GLY A 214 61.29 25.79 -19.62
CA GLY A 214 59.89 26.08 -19.94
C GLY A 214 59.13 25.00 -20.73
N LYS A 215 59.78 23.88 -21.10
CA LYS A 215 59.09 22.65 -21.52
C LYS A 215 58.43 21.96 -20.33
N SER A 216 57.41 22.62 -19.77
CA SER A 216 56.48 21.99 -18.84
C SER A 216 55.68 20.95 -19.63
N ASP A 217 56.11 19.70 -19.55
CA ASP A 217 55.53 18.54 -20.23
C ASP A 217 54.18 18.22 -19.56
N ASN A 218 53.17 19.01 -19.90
CA ASN A 218 51.83 19.05 -19.30
C ASN A 218 50.97 17.84 -19.74
N LYS A 219 51.57 16.65 -19.66
CA LYS A 219 50.94 15.34 -19.81
C LYS A 219 49.95 15.16 -18.68
N THR A 220 48.72 15.64 -18.90
CA THR A 220 47.59 15.38 -18.01
C THR A 220 47.49 13.87 -17.80
N LYS A 221 47.68 13.41 -16.55
CA LYS A 221 47.65 11.98 -16.24
C LYS A 221 46.31 11.40 -16.67
N THR A 222 46.34 10.50 -17.64
CA THR A 222 45.16 9.73 -18.06
C THR A 222 45.15 8.39 -17.37
N VAL A 223 43.96 7.94 -17.00
CA VAL A 223 43.69 6.63 -16.44
C VAL A 223 42.67 5.94 -17.36
N SER A 224 42.71 4.62 -17.44
CA SER A 224 41.71 3.87 -18.20
C SER A 224 40.42 3.69 -17.37
N VAL A 225 39.26 3.98 -17.95
CA VAL A 225 37.96 3.81 -17.28
C VAL A 225 37.73 2.31 -16.99
N PRO A 226 37.54 1.88 -15.71
CA PRO A 226 37.35 0.47 -15.38
C PRO A 226 36.02 -0.07 -15.90
N SER A 227 35.98 -1.37 -16.22
CA SER A 227 34.72 -2.04 -16.54
C SER A 227 33.91 -2.32 -15.27
N VAL A 228 32.80 -1.58 -15.11
CA VAL A 228 31.85 -1.74 -13.99
C VAL A 228 30.45 -2.20 -14.44
N VAL A 229 30.31 -2.60 -15.71
CA VAL A 229 29.06 -3.17 -16.25
C VAL A 229 28.66 -4.42 -15.46
N GLY A 230 27.38 -4.54 -15.12
CA GLY A 230 26.85 -5.64 -14.30
C GLY A 230 27.09 -5.50 -12.79
N GLN A 231 27.80 -4.47 -12.32
CA GLN A 231 27.94 -4.18 -10.89
C GLN A 231 26.73 -3.40 -10.35
N LEU A 232 26.59 -3.39 -9.02
CA LEU A 232 25.62 -2.53 -8.32
C LEU A 232 26.09 -1.07 -8.30
N PRO A 233 25.19 -0.08 -8.14
CA PRO A 233 25.54 1.34 -8.24
C PRO A 233 26.65 1.77 -7.27
N ALA A 234 26.60 1.29 -6.02
CA ALA A 234 27.63 1.58 -5.02
C ALA A 234 28.99 1.00 -5.42
N ALA A 235 29.06 -0.31 -5.70
CA ALA A 235 30.32 -0.97 -6.11
C ALA A 235 30.93 -0.36 -7.38
N ALA A 236 30.08 0.07 -8.33
CA ALA A 236 30.53 0.79 -9.52
C ALA A 236 31.10 2.17 -9.18
N ALA A 237 30.45 2.93 -8.29
CA ALA A 237 30.95 4.21 -7.79
C ALA A 237 32.25 4.06 -7.01
N ASP A 238 32.38 3.03 -6.17
CA ASP A 238 33.61 2.70 -5.43
C ASP A 238 34.75 2.35 -6.39
N ALA A 239 34.49 1.52 -7.41
CA ALA A 239 35.48 1.14 -8.41
C ALA A 239 35.93 2.32 -9.29
N LEU A 240 35.01 3.20 -9.68
CA LEU A 240 35.33 4.45 -10.39
C LEU A 240 36.14 5.41 -9.51
N THR A 241 35.76 5.58 -8.24
CA THR A 241 36.48 6.43 -7.27
C THR A 241 37.88 5.88 -6.98
N LYS A 242 38.03 4.56 -6.86
CA LYS A 242 39.33 3.87 -6.73
C LYS A 242 40.21 4.02 -7.98
N ALA A 243 39.60 4.11 -9.16
CA ALA A 243 40.27 4.50 -10.41
C ALA A 243 40.45 6.03 -10.58
N LYS A 244 40.17 6.82 -9.54
CA LYS A 244 40.27 8.28 -9.48
C LYS A 244 39.35 9.06 -10.43
N PHE A 245 38.21 8.48 -10.81
CA PHE A 245 37.14 9.19 -11.49
C PHE A 245 36.09 9.71 -10.51
N LYS A 246 35.31 10.70 -10.93
CA LYS A 246 34.12 11.16 -10.22
C LYS A 246 32.91 10.41 -10.76
N PRO A 247 32.34 9.42 -10.04
CA PRO A 247 31.17 8.69 -10.53
C PRO A 247 29.92 9.58 -10.50
N GLN A 248 29.19 9.63 -11.60
CA GLN A 248 27.89 10.30 -11.69
C GLN A 248 26.82 9.30 -12.16
N LYS A 249 25.66 9.26 -11.51
CA LYS A 249 24.52 8.51 -12.04
C LYS A 249 23.88 9.32 -13.17
N GLY A 250 23.70 8.70 -14.34
CA GLY A 250 22.83 9.20 -15.41
C GLY A 250 21.46 8.53 -15.41
N ASP A 251 20.61 8.93 -16.35
CA ASP A 251 19.29 8.30 -16.59
C ASP A 251 19.45 6.82 -16.95
N ASP A 252 18.53 5.99 -16.47
CA ASP A 252 18.58 4.53 -16.67
C ASP A 252 18.43 4.16 -18.16
N SER A 253 19.26 3.24 -18.63
CA SER A 253 19.28 2.76 -20.02
C SER A 253 18.25 1.65 -20.24
N ILE A 254 17.45 1.82 -21.30
CA ILE A 254 16.45 0.85 -21.79
C ILE A 254 17.03 0.02 -22.96
N GLY A 255 18.15 0.44 -23.55
CA GLY A 255 18.80 -0.21 -24.68
C GLY A 255 19.73 -1.37 -24.31
N PRO A 256 20.41 -1.98 -25.30
CA PRO A 256 21.46 -2.96 -25.06
C PRO A 256 22.62 -2.32 -24.28
N CYS A 257 23.18 -3.09 -23.34
CA CYS A 257 24.26 -2.64 -22.48
C CYS A 257 25.64 -2.75 -23.18
N ASP A 258 26.65 -2.06 -22.62
CA ASP A 258 27.99 -2.05 -23.20
C ASP A 258 28.55 -3.47 -23.32
N ASN A 259 29.27 -3.72 -24.42
CA ASN A 259 29.76 -5.03 -24.83
C ASN A 259 28.68 -6.12 -25.04
N GLY A 260 27.40 -5.73 -25.16
CA GLY A 260 26.28 -6.65 -25.40
C GLY A 260 25.87 -7.49 -24.18
N ALA A 261 26.30 -7.11 -22.97
CA ALA A 261 26.10 -7.91 -21.77
C ALA A 261 24.64 -7.87 -21.26
N THR A 262 24.02 -9.04 -21.11
CA THR A 262 22.72 -9.17 -20.42
C THR A 262 22.92 -8.95 -18.91
N VAL A 263 22.43 -7.82 -18.38
CA VAL A 263 22.50 -7.48 -16.95
C VAL A 263 21.10 -7.41 -16.34
N ALA A 264 20.98 -7.71 -15.04
CA ALA A 264 19.71 -7.55 -14.32
C ALA A 264 19.39 -6.07 -14.04
N GLN A 265 18.11 -5.76 -13.87
CA GLN A 265 17.62 -4.40 -13.59
C GLN A 265 18.35 -3.76 -12.39
N GLY A 266 18.69 -2.47 -12.49
CA GLY A 266 19.35 -1.71 -11.43
C GLY A 266 20.87 -1.93 -11.31
N LYS A 267 21.47 -2.80 -12.15
CA LYS A 267 22.93 -2.89 -12.34
C LYS A 267 23.39 -1.92 -13.43
N VAL A 268 24.66 -1.53 -13.42
CA VAL A 268 25.24 -0.68 -14.48
C VAL A 268 25.15 -1.38 -15.84
N CYS A 269 24.67 -0.64 -16.83
CA CYS A 269 24.42 -1.07 -18.21
C CYS A 269 25.40 -0.41 -19.18
N THR A 270 25.54 0.91 -19.12
CA THR A 270 26.45 1.67 -20.00
C THR A 270 27.27 2.69 -19.24
N LEU A 271 28.42 3.04 -19.80
CA LEU A 271 29.41 3.96 -19.24
C LEU A 271 29.79 5.04 -20.26
N GLU A 272 29.88 6.28 -19.79
CA GLU A 272 30.24 7.44 -20.61
C GLU A 272 31.29 8.28 -19.86
N PRO A 273 32.58 8.25 -20.28
CA PRO A 273 33.16 7.45 -21.37
C PRO A 273 33.12 5.94 -21.12
N LYS A 274 33.17 5.15 -22.21
CA LYS A 274 33.12 3.68 -22.15
C LYS A 274 34.32 3.08 -21.42
N ALA A 275 34.11 1.91 -20.81
CA ALA A 275 35.18 1.11 -20.21
C ALA A 275 36.35 0.89 -21.19
N GLY A 276 37.59 0.99 -20.71
CA GLY A 276 38.81 0.95 -21.51
C GLY A 276 39.27 2.31 -22.05
N THR A 277 38.39 3.30 -22.16
CA THR A 277 38.77 4.65 -22.65
C THR A 277 39.78 5.32 -21.72
N GLN A 278 40.81 5.95 -22.28
CA GLN A 278 41.73 6.81 -21.53
C GLN A 278 41.06 8.16 -21.25
N ALA A 279 40.81 8.47 -19.98
CA ALA A 279 40.20 9.70 -19.51
C ALA A 279 41.09 10.39 -18.48
N LYS A 280 40.92 11.71 -18.28
CA LYS A 280 41.79 12.50 -17.37
C LYS A 280 41.53 12.12 -15.91
N GLU A 281 42.59 11.99 -15.10
CA GLU A 281 42.49 11.80 -13.66
C GLU A 281 41.57 12.89 -13.03
N GLY A 282 40.57 12.48 -12.25
CA GLY A 282 39.57 13.37 -11.66
C GLY A 282 38.40 13.79 -12.57
N SER A 283 38.31 13.30 -13.81
CA SER A 283 37.15 13.56 -14.68
C SER A 283 35.89 12.82 -14.21
N VAL A 284 34.73 13.30 -14.67
CA VAL A 284 33.44 12.61 -14.44
C VAL A 284 33.36 11.38 -15.34
N VAL A 285 32.80 10.29 -14.81
CA VAL A 285 32.34 9.12 -15.57
C VAL A 285 30.88 8.89 -15.21
N THR A 286 30.00 9.02 -16.20
CA THR A 286 28.57 8.80 -16.04
C THR A 286 28.26 7.32 -16.21
N TYR A 287 27.59 6.71 -15.23
CA TYR A 287 27.08 5.35 -15.32
C TYR A 287 25.55 5.36 -15.39
N ARG A 288 24.98 4.52 -16.26
CA ARG A 288 23.53 4.37 -16.45
C ARG A 288 23.13 2.95 -16.04
N LEU A 289 22.04 2.79 -15.29
CA LEU A 289 21.58 1.47 -14.83
C LEU A 289 20.64 0.84 -15.86
N PHE A 290 20.57 -0.48 -15.93
CA PHE A 290 19.58 -1.14 -16.79
C PHE A 290 18.17 -1.02 -16.22
N SER A 291 17.24 -0.53 -17.03
CA SER A 291 15.80 -0.68 -16.81
C SER A 291 15.18 -1.38 -18.01
N PRO A 292 14.40 -2.47 -17.85
CA PRO A 292 13.67 -3.06 -18.96
C PRO A 292 12.68 -2.05 -19.58
N GLU A 293 12.40 -2.19 -20.87
CA GLU A 293 11.32 -1.44 -21.54
C GLU A 293 9.98 -1.71 -20.84
N LYS A 294 9.18 -0.66 -20.64
CA LYS A 294 7.85 -0.75 -20.02
C LYS A 294 6.83 -0.02 -20.87
N VAL A 295 5.65 -0.62 -20.96
CA VAL A 295 4.45 -0.08 -21.58
C VAL A 295 3.44 0.24 -20.49
N GLN A 296 2.78 1.39 -20.59
CA GLN A 296 1.67 1.71 -19.69
C GLN A 296 0.39 1.01 -20.15
N VAL A 297 -0.32 0.37 -19.22
CA VAL A 297 -1.62 -0.27 -19.46
C VAL A 297 -2.69 0.83 -19.60
N PRO A 298 -3.41 0.90 -20.74
CA PRO A 298 -4.49 1.86 -20.94
C PRO A 298 -5.76 1.52 -20.11
N TYR A 299 -6.72 2.44 -20.10
CA TYR A 299 -8.01 2.30 -19.41
C TYR A 299 -9.06 1.72 -20.36
N GLU A 300 -9.55 0.52 -20.04
CA GLU A 300 -10.40 -0.30 -20.92
C GLU A 300 -11.83 -0.49 -20.39
N ILE A 301 -12.08 -0.14 -19.13
CA ILE A 301 -13.38 -0.34 -18.48
C ILE A 301 -14.46 0.49 -19.20
N ASN A 302 -15.65 -0.11 -19.38
CA ASN A 302 -16.80 0.41 -20.14
C ASN A 302 -16.65 0.44 -21.67
N LYS A 303 -15.48 0.16 -22.26
CA LYS A 303 -15.37 -0.09 -23.72
C LYS A 303 -15.98 -1.46 -24.08
N THR A 304 -16.15 -1.75 -25.38
CA THR A 304 -16.37 -3.14 -25.81
C THR A 304 -15.06 -3.93 -25.76
N PHE A 305 -15.14 -5.26 -25.70
CA PHE A 305 -13.94 -6.10 -25.80
C PHE A 305 -13.17 -5.89 -27.13
N GLY A 306 -13.86 -5.58 -28.23
CA GLY A 306 -13.24 -5.31 -29.52
C GLY A 306 -12.39 -4.05 -29.50
N ASP A 307 -12.97 -2.93 -29.06
CA ASP A 307 -12.27 -1.64 -28.94
C ASP A 307 -11.09 -1.74 -27.97
N ALA A 308 -11.29 -2.44 -26.84
CA ALA A 308 -10.26 -2.60 -25.83
C ALA A 308 -9.11 -3.50 -26.29
N SER A 309 -9.41 -4.54 -27.06
CA SER A 309 -8.38 -5.35 -27.73
C SER A 309 -7.55 -4.50 -28.69
N ASN A 310 -8.19 -3.61 -29.46
CA ASN A 310 -7.50 -2.72 -30.40
C ASN A 310 -6.60 -1.68 -29.70
N ASP A 311 -7.06 -1.04 -28.62
CA ASP A 311 -6.23 -0.08 -27.86
C ASP A 311 -5.03 -0.79 -27.22
N LEU A 312 -5.24 -1.94 -26.57
CA LEU A 312 -4.17 -2.77 -26.01
C LEU A 312 -3.14 -3.18 -27.09
N ASN A 313 -3.59 -3.69 -28.23
CA ASN A 313 -2.70 -4.05 -29.35
C ASN A 313 -1.90 -2.82 -29.84
N SER A 314 -2.51 -1.62 -29.88
CA SER A 314 -1.81 -0.38 -30.25
C SER A 314 -0.63 -0.04 -29.32
N LYS A 315 -0.69 -0.45 -28.04
CA LYS A 315 0.39 -0.25 -27.07
C LYS A 315 1.45 -1.36 -27.09
N ARG A 316 1.30 -2.39 -27.92
CA ARG A 316 2.04 -3.68 -27.84
C ARG A 316 1.68 -4.49 -26.59
N LEU A 317 0.41 -4.49 -26.18
CA LEU A 317 -0.15 -5.36 -25.13
C LEU A 317 -1.13 -6.37 -25.76
N LYS A 318 -1.45 -7.45 -25.04
CA LYS A 318 -2.34 -8.52 -25.54
C LYS A 318 -3.61 -8.61 -24.68
N ALA A 319 -4.78 -8.56 -25.29
CA ALA A 319 -6.04 -8.76 -24.58
C ALA A 319 -6.34 -10.25 -24.32
N LYS A 320 -6.93 -10.56 -23.16
CA LYS A 320 -7.56 -11.85 -22.87
C LYS A 320 -8.94 -11.64 -22.27
N GLN A 321 -9.98 -12.15 -22.92
CA GLN A 321 -11.34 -12.13 -22.39
C GLN A 321 -11.50 -13.09 -21.21
N GLN A 322 -12.27 -12.67 -20.20
CA GLN A 322 -12.81 -13.51 -19.14
C GLN A 322 -14.27 -13.11 -18.91
N ASP A 323 -15.21 -14.02 -19.17
CA ASP A 323 -16.64 -13.70 -19.02
C ASP A 323 -17.07 -13.65 -17.55
N VAL A 324 -17.94 -12.69 -17.22
CA VAL A 324 -18.51 -12.49 -15.88
C VAL A 324 -20.00 -12.13 -15.94
N ASP A 325 -20.75 -12.64 -14.97
CA ASP A 325 -22.17 -12.30 -14.78
C ASP A 325 -22.30 -10.85 -14.29
N SER A 326 -22.97 -10.00 -15.07
CA SER A 326 -23.18 -8.59 -14.76
C SER A 326 -24.41 -8.03 -15.49
N ALA A 327 -25.01 -6.98 -14.91
CA ALA A 327 -26.10 -6.23 -15.52
C ALA A 327 -25.63 -5.21 -16.58
N LYS A 328 -24.32 -5.01 -16.77
CA LYS A 328 -23.80 -4.21 -17.91
C LYS A 328 -24.13 -4.91 -19.24
N PRO A 329 -24.28 -4.17 -20.36
CA PRO A 329 -24.52 -4.77 -21.68
C PRO A 329 -23.51 -5.88 -22.02
N ALA A 330 -23.97 -6.91 -22.73
CA ALA A 330 -23.11 -8.03 -23.13
C ALA A 330 -21.96 -7.53 -24.02
N GLY A 331 -20.73 -7.99 -23.77
CA GLY A 331 -19.53 -7.54 -24.49
C GLY A 331 -18.86 -6.28 -23.92
N THR A 332 -19.45 -5.59 -22.93
CA THR A 332 -18.83 -4.45 -22.23
C THR A 332 -17.78 -4.92 -21.21
N VAL A 333 -16.61 -4.29 -21.19
CA VAL A 333 -15.59 -4.52 -20.16
C VAL A 333 -16.06 -3.98 -18.80
N THR A 334 -16.15 -4.88 -17.83
CA THR A 334 -16.56 -4.59 -16.45
C THR A 334 -15.39 -4.14 -15.56
N ASP A 335 -14.21 -4.73 -15.76
CA ASP A 335 -13.00 -4.65 -14.92
C ASP A 335 -11.78 -5.17 -15.71
N GLN A 336 -10.55 -4.83 -15.30
CA GLN A 336 -9.30 -5.19 -16.00
C GLN A 336 -8.14 -5.54 -15.05
N LEU A 337 -7.26 -6.45 -15.47
CA LEU A 337 -6.05 -6.84 -14.73
C LEU A 337 -4.88 -7.10 -15.70
N PRO A 338 -3.72 -6.42 -15.59
CA PRO A 338 -3.39 -5.39 -14.60
C PRO A 338 -4.26 -4.13 -14.66
N LEU A 339 -4.25 -3.39 -13.55
CA LEU A 339 -5.02 -2.17 -13.39
C LEU A 339 -4.58 -1.08 -14.38
N PRO A 340 -5.47 -0.16 -14.77
CA PRO A 340 -5.12 0.91 -15.70
C PRO A 340 -4.00 1.80 -15.14
N TYR A 341 -3.25 2.41 -16.04
CA TYR A 341 -2.08 3.26 -15.79
C TYR A 341 -0.86 2.58 -15.14
N THR A 342 -0.93 1.27 -14.83
CA THR A 342 0.22 0.48 -14.38
C THR A 342 1.23 0.24 -15.50
N PHE A 343 2.49 -0.07 -15.15
CA PHE A 343 3.55 -0.34 -16.12
C PHE A 343 3.90 -1.83 -16.17
N VAL A 344 3.91 -2.39 -17.38
CA VAL A 344 4.17 -3.81 -17.66
C VAL A 344 5.21 -3.96 -18.77
N ALA A 345 5.78 -5.16 -18.95
CA ALA A 345 6.66 -5.42 -20.09
C ALA A 345 5.88 -5.41 -21.43
N PRO A 346 6.49 -5.03 -22.57
CA PRO A 346 5.92 -5.25 -23.89
C PRO A 346 5.43 -6.68 -24.08
N ASN A 347 4.34 -6.87 -24.81
CA ASN A 347 3.63 -8.13 -25.07
C ASN A 347 2.97 -8.80 -23.84
N SER A 348 2.91 -8.13 -22.68
CA SER A 348 2.16 -8.61 -21.52
C SER A 348 0.67 -8.78 -21.81
N ILE A 349 0.04 -9.75 -21.13
CA ILE A 349 -1.39 -10.03 -21.25
C ILE A 349 -2.16 -9.17 -20.24
N VAL A 350 -3.19 -8.47 -20.71
CA VAL A 350 -4.20 -7.78 -19.90
C VAL A 350 -5.49 -8.58 -20.01
N ILE A 351 -5.94 -9.09 -18.87
CA ILE A 351 -7.22 -9.79 -18.71
C ILE A 351 -8.32 -8.74 -18.60
N LEU A 352 -9.33 -8.83 -19.47
CA LEU A 352 -10.52 -7.99 -19.46
C LEU A 352 -11.71 -8.83 -19.02
N LYS A 353 -12.34 -8.46 -17.91
CA LYS A 353 -13.56 -9.13 -17.44
C LYS A 353 -14.76 -8.58 -18.21
N VAL A 354 -15.34 -9.38 -19.10
CA VAL A 354 -16.39 -8.95 -20.05
C VAL A 354 -17.76 -9.39 -19.55
N SER A 355 -18.74 -8.48 -19.58
CA SER A 355 -20.11 -8.80 -19.17
C SER A 355 -20.75 -9.81 -20.10
N THR A 356 -21.39 -10.84 -19.53
CA THR A 356 -22.29 -11.75 -20.25
C THR A 356 -23.67 -11.14 -20.54
N GLY A 357 -23.98 -9.98 -19.95
CA GLY A 357 -25.33 -9.39 -19.97
C GLY A 357 -26.36 -10.18 -19.13
N LYS A 358 -25.89 -11.04 -18.23
CA LYS A 358 -26.71 -11.94 -17.41
C LYS A 358 -26.51 -11.70 -15.93
N VAL A 359 -27.58 -11.80 -15.16
CA VAL A 359 -27.61 -11.68 -13.70
C VAL A 359 -28.03 -13.01 -13.10
N ARG A 360 -27.44 -13.40 -11.96
CA ARG A 360 -27.81 -14.63 -11.26
C ARG A 360 -29.15 -14.47 -10.55
N LEU A 361 -30.06 -15.41 -10.79
CA LEU A 361 -31.38 -15.41 -10.17
C LEU A 361 -31.30 -15.84 -8.70
N GLN A 362 -31.79 -15.00 -7.80
CA GLN A 362 -31.87 -15.25 -6.37
C GLN A 362 -32.97 -16.29 -6.09
N ASN A 363 -32.71 -17.22 -5.17
CA ASN A 363 -33.74 -18.13 -4.65
C ASN A 363 -34.68 -17.35 -3.70
N VAL A 364 -35.98 -17.37 -3.97
CA VAL A 364 -37.03 -16.76 -3.15
C VAL A 364 -38.07 -17.76 -2.63
N LYS A 365 -37.86 -19.08 -2.85
CA LYS A 365 -38.72 -20.16 -2.34
C LYS A 365 -38.94 -20.03 -0.83
N GLY A 366 -40.19 -20.21 -0.40
CA GLY A 366 -40.63 -20.08 1.00
C GLY A 366 -40.82 -18.64 1.52
N LYS A 367 -40.34 -17.59 0.84
CA LYS A 367 -40.66 -16.19 1.20
C LYS A 367 -42.11 -15.85 0.89
N LYS A 368 -42.70 -14.84 1.54
CA LYS A 368 -44.02 -14.30 1.13
C LYS A 368 -43.92 -13.67 -0.26
N ALA A 369 -44.99 -13.75 -1.05
CA ALA A 369 -44.99 -13.32 -2.45
C ALA A 369 -44.57 -11.84 -2.64
N ALA A 370 -44.96 -10.95 -1.72
CA ALA A 370 -44.56 -9.54 -1.73
C ALA A 370 -43.05 -9.38 -1.50
N ASP A 371 -42.49 -9.98 -0.44
CA ASP A 371 -41.07 -9.92 -0.10
C ASP A 371 -40.19 -10.55 -1.19
N ALA A 372 -40.65 -11.66 -1.78
CA ALA A 372 -40.00 -12.33 -2.89
C ALA A 372 -39.90 -11.41 -4.12
N LYS A 373 -41.01 -10.76 -4.50
CA LYS A 373 -41.05 -9.81 -5.61
C LYS A 373 -40.25 -8.55 -5.31
N ALA A 374 -40.28 -8.03 -4.08
CA ALA A 374 -39.47 -6.89 -3.65
C ALA A 374 -37.96 -7.20 -3.74
N LEU A 375 -37.53 -8.40 -3.31
CA LEU A 375 -36.13 -8.81 -3.41
C LEU A 375 -35.67 -8.94 -4.88
N LEU A 376 -36.48 -9.57 -5.74
CA LEU A 376 -36.16 -9.68 -7.17
C LEU A 376 -36.13 -8.31 -7.85
N ASN A 377 -37.11 -7.44 -7.56
CA ASN A 377 -37.10 -6.05 -8.03
C ASN A 377 -35.82 -5.30 -7.57
N SER A 378 -35.35 -5.52 -6.34
CA SER A 378 -34.11 -4.89 -5.84
C SER A 378 -32.82 -5.40 -6.52
N ALA A 379 -32.87 -6.60 -7.11
CA ALA A 379 -31.86 -7.12 -8.01
C ALA A 379 -32.11 -6.73 -9.49
N ASN A 380 -32.95 -5.71 -9.73
CA ASN A 380 -33.36 -5.16 -11.02
C ASN A 380 -34.08 -6.17 -11.95
N TRP A 381 -34.66 -7.25 -11.42
CA TRP A 381 -35.60 -8.09 -12.18
C TRP A 381 -36.97 -7.42 -12.21
N THR A 382 -37.38 -6.88 -13.36
CA THR A 382 -38.66 -6.17 -13.51
C THR A 382 -39.82 -7.08 -13.94
N ASN A 383 -39.52 -8.21 -14.58
CA ASN A 383 -40.47 -9.10 -15.23
C ASN A 383 -40.87 -10.27 -14.31
N VAL A 384 -41.47 -9.97 -13.15
CA VAL A 384 -41.84 -10.97 -12.12
C VAL A 384 -43.36 -11.21 -12.08
N ASP A 385 -43.80 -12.34 -12.61
CA ASP A 385 -45.17 -12.86 -12.50
C ASP A 385 -45.36 -13.60 -11.16
N THR A 386 -46.52 -13.36 -10.53
CA THR A 386 -46.94 -14.00 -9.27
C THR A 386 -48.40 -14.48 -9.34
N SER A 387 -48.95 -14.64 -10.56
CA SER A 387 -50.35 -15.01 -10.79
C SER A 387 -50.64 -16.50 -10.60
N LYS A 388 -49.63 -17.37 -10.77
CA LYS A 388 -49.79 -18.82 -10.63
C LYS A 388 -49.91 -19.21 -9.16
N THR A 389 -50.92 -20.02 -8.84
CA THR A 389 -51.12 -20.56 -7.50
C THR A 389 -51.19 -22.08 -7.48
N VAL A 390 -50.72 -22.70 -6.41
CA VAL A 390 -50.89 -24.13 -6.13
C VAL A 390 -51.58 -24.32 -4.77
N ASP A 391 -52.59 -25.19 -4.72
CA ASP A 391 -53.35 -25.45 -3.49
C ASP A 391 -52.46 -26.13 -2.43
N THR A 392 -52.63 -25.74 -1.15
CA THR A 392 -51.98 -26.38 0.00
C THR A 392 -52.96 -26.61 1.16
N PRO A 393 -52.93 -27.78 1.84
CA PRO A 393 -53.64 -28.00 3.10
C PRO A 393 -52.94 -27.35 4.29
N ASP A 394 -51.66 -26.98 4.16
CA ASP A 394 -50.88 -26.32 5.19
C ASP A 394 -51.09 -24.80 5.14
N ARG A 395 -51.83 -24.29 6.13
CA ARG A 395 -52.17 -22.86 6.28
C ARG A 395 -50.95 -21.98 6.60
N THR A 396 -49.86 -22.51 7.12
CA THR A 396 -48.65 -21.71 7.42
C THR A 396 -47.95 -21.22 6.14
N LYS A 397 -48.07 -22.00 5.06
CA LYS A 397 -47.50 -21.73 3.75
C LYS A 397 -48.34 -20.77 2.89
N ASP A 398 -49.53 -20.38 3.33
CA ASP A 398 -50.42 -19.51 2.53
C ASP A 398 -49.73 -18.20 2.12
N GLY A 399 -49.78 -17.86 0.83
CA GLY A 399 -49.11 -16.68 0.27
C GLY A 399 -47.58 -16.74 0.20
N THR A 400 -46.93 -17.89 0.41
CA THR A 400 -45.47 -18.05 0.19
C THR A 400 -45.14 -18.67 -1.17
N VAL A 401 -43.92 -18.45 -1.66
CA VAL A 401 -43.44 -19.02 -2.93
C VAL A 401 -43.26 -20.54 -2.77
N ALA A 402 -44.10 -21.30 -3.47
CA ALA A 402 -44.04 -22.74 -3.57
C ALA A 402 -42.96 -23.20 -4.55
N ASP A 403 -42.83 -22.50 -5.68
CA ASP A 403 -41.84 -22.79 -6.71
C ASP A 403 -41.52 -21.56 -7.56
N GLU A 404 -40.37 -21.57 -8.23
CA GLU A 404 -39.81 -20.43 -8.94
C GLU A 404 -39.13 -20.88 -10.24
N SER A 405 -39.39 -20.17 -11.34
CA SER A 405 -38.88 -20.49 -12.67
C SER A 405 -38.45 -19.20 -13.39
N PRO A 406 -37.30 -19.16 -14.09
CA PRO A 406 -36.36 -20.26 -14.33
C PRO A 406 -35.55 -20.65 -13.08
N THR A 407 -34.69 -21.67 -13.19
CA THR A 407 -33.99 -22.27 -12.04
C THR A 407 -33.07 -21.28 -11.30
N PRO A 408 -33.22 -21.07 -9.98
CA PRO A 408 -32.34 -20.18 -9.21
C PRO A 408 -30.86 -20.56 -9.23
N GLY A 409 -30.00 -19.59 -8.95
CA GLY A 409 -28.54 -19.75 -8.92
C GLY A 409 -27.87 -19.64 -10.30
N PHE A 410 -28.59 -19.94 -11.38
CA PHE A 410 -28.13 -19.74 -12.76
C PHE A 410 -28.26 -18.28 -13.20
N ALA A 411 -27.50 -17.90 -14.23
CA ALA A 411 -27.47 -16.55 -14.79
C ALA A 411 -28.36 -16.43 -16.04
N TYR A 412 -29.29 -15.47 -16.03
CA TYR A 412 -30.22 -15.18 -17.13
C TYR A 412 -30.17 -13.71 -17.54
N ALA A 413 -30.62 -13.39 -18.75
CA ALA A 413 -30.74 -12.00 -19.18
C ALA A 413 -31.78 -11.27 -18.30
N GLN A 414 -31.54 -10.02 -17.94
CA GLN A 414 -32.37 -9.30 -16.96
C GLN A 414 -33.83 -9.06 -17.40
N SER A 415 -34.12 -9.23 -18.71
CA SER A 415 -35.47 -9.21 -19.29
C SER A 415 -36.22 -10.54 -19.24
N THR A 416 -35.56 -11.65 -18.85
CA THR A 416 -36.16 -12.99 -18.75
C THR A 416 -37.34 -12.97 -17.77
N PRO A 417 -38.53 -13.46 -18.16
CA PRO A 417 -39.68 -13.53 -17.26
C PRO A 417 -39.41 -14.53 -16.13
N ILE A 418 -39.63 -14.09 -14.89
CA ILE A 418 -39.63 -14.94 -13.70
C ILE A 418 -41.08 -15.23 -13.34
N THR A 419 -41.42 -16.51 -13.18
CA THR A 419 -42.70 -16.97 -12.67
C THR A 419 -42.52 -17.49 -11.25
N LEU A 420 -43.21 -16.88 -10.28
CA LEU A 420 -43.35 -17.41 -8.92
C LEU A 420 -44.70 -18.11 -8.79
N THR A 421 -44.68 -19.40 -8.45
CA THR A 421 -45.89 -20.15 -8.10
C THR A 421 -46.13 -20.01 -6.60
N ILE A 422 -47.28 -19.48 -6.21
CA ILE A 422 -47.60 -19.13 -4.83
C ILE A 422 -48.50 -20.20 -4.19
N TYR A 423 -48.21 -20.60 -2.96
CA TYR A 423 -49.08 -21.46 -2.18
C TYR A 423 -50.39 -20.74 -1.83
N LYS A 424 -51.52 -21.41 -2.05
CA LYS A 424 -52.86 -20.93 -1.71
C LYS A 424 -53.53 -21.93 -0.77
N PHE A 425 -53.92 -21.49 0.42
CA PHE A 425 -54.57 -22.38 1.39
C PHE A 425 -55.94 -22.86 0.90
N LYS A 426 -56.17 -24.16 1.02
CA LYS A 426 -57.43 -24.83 0.71
C LYS A 426 -57.68 -25.91 1.75
N ALA A 427 -58.75 -25.77 2.52
CA ALA A 427 -59.15 -26.77 3.50
C ALA A 427 -59.43 -28.12 2.81
N GLN A 428 -58.95 -29.20 3.41
CA GLN A 428 -59.33 -30.55 2.97
C GLN A 428 -60.80 -30.78 3.35
N VAL A 429 -61.62 -31.15 2.35
CA VAL A 429 -62.96 -31.68 2.63
C VAL A 429 -62.76 -33.08 3.23
N PRO A 430 -63.33 -33.39 4.41
CA PRO A 430 -63.17 -34.71 5.00
C PRO A 430 -63.85 -35.76 4.14
N THR A 431 -63.07 -36.64 3.50
CA THR A 431 -63.59 -37.80 2.79
C THR A 431 -64.20 -38.77 3.79
N CYS A 432 -65.52 -38.90 3.79
CA CYS A 432 -66.22 -39.91 4.59
C CYS A 432 -65.89 -41.31 4.09
N THR A 433 -64.86 -41.94 4.66
CA THR A 433 -64.59 -43.37 4.47
C THR A 433 -65.77 -44.16 5.03
N THR A 434 -66.47 -44.91 4.18
CA THR A 434 -67.53 -45.82 4.61
C THR A 434 -66.97 -46.83 5.62
N PRO A 435 -67.67 -47.12 6.74
CA PRO A 435 -67.19 -48.10 7.69
C PRO A 435 -67.02 -49.47 7.02
N PRO A 436 -66.01 -50.27 7.42
CA PRO A 436 -65.80 -51.60 6.85
C PRO A 436 -67.03 -52.50 7.14
N PRO A 437 -67.36 -53.43 6.22
CA PRO A 437 -68.52 -54.30 6.39
C PRO A 437 -68.38 -55.15 7.65
N SER A 438 -69.43 -55.13 8.49
CA SER A 438 -69.47 -55.87 9.75
C SER A 438 -69.42 -57.38 9.50
N SER A 439 -68.38 -58.04 9.99
CA SER A 439 -68.25 -59.50 9.93
C SER A 439 -69.42 -60.20 10.65
N PRO A 440 -69.94 -61.32 10.12
CA PRO A 440 -71.08 -62.02 10.73
C PRO A 440 -70.71 -62.64 12.08
N SER A 441 -71.62 -62.57 13.05
CA SER A 441 -71.42 -63.06 14.41
C SER A 441 -71.46 -64.58 14.49
N THR A 442 -70.48 -65.20 15.14
CA THR A 442 -70.55 -66.59 15.58
C THR A 442 -71.43 -66.74 16.83
N PRO A 443 -72.24 -67.81 16.97
CA PRO A 443 -73.03 -68.05 18.18
C PRO A 443 -72.15 -68.48 19.36
N ILE A 444 -72.53 -68.09 20.58
CA ILE A 444 -71.92 -68.57 21.82
C ILE A 444 -73.01 -69.18 22.71
N THR A 445 -72.84 -70.45 23.07
CA THR A 445 -73.76 -71.21 23.93
C THR A 445 -73.43 -70.95 25.42
N PRO A 446 -74.43 -70.78 26.32
CA PRO A 446 -74.20 -70.13 27.62
C PRO A 446 -73.74 -71.07 28.75
N SER A 447 -73.00 -70.49 29.70
CA SER A 447 -72.70 -71.02 31.04
C SER A 447 -72.97 -69.95 32.10
N THR A 448 -73.39 -70.36 33.29
CA THR A 448 -74.04 -69.53 34.34
C THR A 448 -73.06 -68.89 35.36
N PRO A 449 -73.50 -67.96 36.23
CA PRO A 449 -72.67 -66.82 36.67
C PRO A 449 -72.16 -66.86 38.11
N ILE A 450 -71.13 -66.04 38.41
CA ILE A 450 -70.74 -65.61 39.76
C ILE A 450 -70.34 -64.12 39.73
N THR A 451 -70.73 -63.37 40.77
CA THR A 451 -70.44 -61.95 41.06
C THR A 451 -69.84 -61.81 42.46
N PRO A 452 -69.36 -60.62 42.91
CA PRO A 452 -68.79 -59.47 42.19
C PRO A 452 -67.41 -59.02 42.76
N SER A 453 -66.73 -58.06 42.10
CA SER A 453 -65.76 -57.18 42.77
C SER A 453 -65.65 -55.81 42.10
N THR A 454 -65.40 -54.76 42.91
CA THR A 454 -65.51 -53.34 42.54
C THR A 454 -64.24 -52.82 41.86
N PRO A 455 -64.32 -51.96 40.81
CA PRO A 455 -63.14 -51.52 40.05
C PRO A 455 -62.36 -50.39 40.71
N THR A 456 -61.05 -50.36 40.45
CA THR A 456 -60.13 -49.24 40.74
C THR A 456 -59.37 -48.91 39.45
N GLY A 457 -59.52 -47.71 38.89
CA GLY A 457 -58.78 -47.33 37.68
C GLY A 457 -59.36 -46.13 36.92
N SER A 458 -58.56 -45.06 36.81
CA SER A 458 -58.88 -43.77 36.20
C SER A 458 -59.47 -43.84 34.78
N ALA A 459 -60.45 -42.96 34.49
CA ALA A 459 -60.92 -42.71 33.13
C ALA A 459 -60.02 -41.67 32.41
N THR A 460 -59.48 -42.05 31.25
CA THR A 460 -58.78 -41.12 30.34
C THR A 460 -59.75 -40.64 29.27
N THR A 461 -60.20 -39.39 29.35
CA THR A 461 -61.20 -38.83 28.43
C THR A 461 -60.59 -38.47 27.06
N SER A 462 -60.65 -39.40 26.12
CA SER A 462 -60.53 -39.09 24.68
C SER A 462 -61.85 -38.53 24.18
N SER A 463 -61.93 -37.21 23.97
CA SER A 463 -63.13 -36.54 23.48
C SER A 463 -63.29 -36.72 21.96
N GLY A 464 -63.93 -37.82 21.56
CA GLY A 464 -64.30 -38.06 20.16
C GLY A 464 -65.29 -37.02 19.62
N LEU A 465 -65.20 -36.74 18.31
CA LEU A 465 -66.15 -35.88 17.60
C LEU A 465 -67.53 -36.56 17.48
N PRO A 466 -68.64 -35.79 17.44
CA PRO A 466 -69.99 -36.36 17.37
C PRO A 466 -70.30 -36.96 15.99
N PRO A 467 -71.17 -37.99 15.92
CA PRO A 467 -71.62 -38.56 14.65
C PRO A 467 -72.60 -37.63 13.94
N CYS A 468 -72.54 -37.60 12.61
CA CYS A 468 -73.46 -36.81 11.78
C CYS A 468 -74.89 -37.37 11.82
N THR A 469 -75.85 -36.57 12.25
CA THR A 469 -77.28 -36.88 12.09
C THR A 469 -77.73 -36.62 10.65
N SER A 470 -78.13 -37.69 9.94
CA SER A 470 -78.80 -37.58 8.64
C SER A 470 -80.26 -37.15 8.82
N SER A 471 -80.66 -36.03 8.20
CA SER A 471 -82.05 -35.57 8.15
C SER A 471 -82.51 -35.38 6.71
N SER A 472 -83.47 -36.21 6.30
CA SER A 472 -84.28 -36.16 5.06
C SER A 472 -83.53 -35.86 3.76
#